data_AF-T0YCM4-F1
#
_entry.id   AF-T0YCM4-F1
#
_cell.length_a   1.000
_cell.length_b   1.000
_cell.length_c   1.000
_cell.angle_alpha   90.00
_cell.angle_beta   90.00
_cell.angle_gamma   90.00
#
_symmetry.space_group_name_H-M   'P 1'
#
loop_
_entity.id
_entity.type
_entity.pdbx_description
1 polymer ?
#
loop_
_entity_poly.entity_id
_entity_poly.type
_entity_poly.pdbx_seq_one_letter_code
_entity_poly.pdbx_strand_id
1 'polypeptide(L)'
;RGHTTVAEAMIDGPLARLVEHLMRGDITPSLADGGVIDIGAYIEATLGRFRNPSVHHQLEQIAWDGSQKLPVRLLPTLTEALAAGRPVERLAVPVAAWIRFIVERARAGGRLTDPLAEQLLVLGRDCTGDPRRDVSRFLALQAVFPARLAAAPAFAG
;
A
#
# COMPACT_ATOMS: atom_id res chain seq x y z
N ARG A 1 6.42 -8.23 8.78
CA ARG A 1 6.95 -8.11 10.17
C ARG A 1 6.21 -9.04 11.16
N GLY A 2 5.53 -10.10 10.70
CA GLY A 2 4.97 -11.15 11.58
C GLY A 2 3.67 -10.81 12.33
N HIS A 3 3.24 -9.55 12.35
CA HIS A 3 1.99 -9.12 13.00
C HIS A 3 0.76 -9.73 12.34
N THR A 4 -0.25 -10.05 13.15
CA THR A 4 -1.51 -10.67 12.72
C THR A 4 -2.65 -9.66 12.70
N THR A 5 -2.67 -8.73 13.65
CA THR A 5 -3.73 -7.71 13.77
C THR A 5 -3.24 -6.29 13.53
N VAL A 6 -4.17 -5.38 13.20
CA VAL A 6 -3.86 -3.95 13.07
C VAL A 6 -3.29 -3.39 14.38
N ALA A 7 -3.89 -3.75 15.52
CA ALA A 7 -3.44 -3.26 16.83
C ALA A 7 -1.98 -3.66 17.13
N GLU A 8 -1.60 -4.92 16.84
CA GLU A 8 -0.21 -5.37 16.95
C GLU A 8 0.73 -4.56 16.05
N ALA A 9 0.35 -4.35 14.78
CA ALA A 9 1.13 -3.53 13.86
C ALA A 9 1.27 -2.07 14.32
N MET A 10 0.28 -1.53 15.04
CA MET A 10 0.33 -0.17 15.60
C MET A 10 1.18 -0.06 16.87
N ILE A 11 1.58 -1.17 17.50
CA ILE A 11 2.57 -1.20 18.58
C ILE A 11 4.00 -1.17 18.01
N ASP A 12 4.20 -1.64 16.77
CA ASP A 12 5.47 -1.54 16.06
C ASP A 12 5.77 -0.08 15.71
N GLY A 13 6.63 0.57 16.52
CA GLY A 13 6.93 2.00 16.41
C GLY A 13 7.28 2.47 14.99
N PRO A 14 8.16 1.78 14.24
CA PRO A 14 8.40 2.06 12.84
C PRO A 14 7.14 2.03 11.95
N LEU A 15 6.28 1.01 12.06
CA LEU A 15 5.05 0.93 11.27
C LEU A 15 4.03 2.01 11.68
N ALA A 16 3.85 2.22 12.98
CA ALA A 16 2.95 3.24 13.50
C ALA A 16 3.34 4.64 13.00
N ARG A 17 4.64 4.98 13.03
CA ARG A 17 5.16 6.24 12.48
C ARG A 17 4.96 6.34 10.98
N LEU A 18 5.15 5.25 10.23
CA LEU A 18 4.90 5.26 8.79
C LEU A 18 3.43 5.58 8.48
N VAL A 19 2.49 4.92 9.16
CA VAL A 19 1.04 5.16 8.98
C VAL A 19 0.70 6.60 9.33
N GLU A 20 1.22 7.13 10.43
CA GLU A 20 0.96 8.51 10.84
C GLU A 20 1.52 9.53 9.83
N HIS A 21 2.77 9.35 9.38
CA HIS A 21 3.36 10.24 8.36
C HIS A 21 2.61 10.18 7.03
N LEU A 22 2.19 8.98 6.60
CA LEU A 22 1.36 8.82 5.41
C LEU A 22 0.08 9.63 5.52
N MET A 23 -0.65 9.48 6.63
CA MET A 23 -1.92 10.17 6.83
C MET A 23 -1.72 11.68 6.84
N ARG A 24 -0.80 12.20 7.66
CA ARG A 24 -0.63 13.64 7.85
C ARG A 24 0.06 14.36 6.71
N GLY A 25 1.13 13.78 6.18
CA GLY A 25 2.05 14.44 5.26
C GLY A 25 1.81 14.12 3.79
N ASP A 26 1.42 12.88 3.48
CA ASP A 26 1.34 12.42 2.09
C ASP A 26 -0.09 12.42 1.55
N ILE A 27 -1.04 11.98 2.38
CA ILE A 27 -2.46 11.84 2.02
C ILE A 27 -3.21 13.16 2.18
N THR A 28 -3.08 13.84 3.33
CA THR A 28 -3.80 15.10 3.61
C THR A 28 -3.75 16.14 2.49
N PRO A 29 -2.60 16.43 1.85
CA PRO A 29 -2.57 17.45 0.79
C PRO A 29 -3.42 17.10 -0.44
N SER A 30 -3.79 15.82 -0.58
CA SER A 30 -4.59 15.29 -1.68
C SER A 30 -6.09 15.23 -1.35
N LEU A 31 -6.47 15.55 -0.10
CA LEU A 31 -7.85 15.59 0.34
C LEU A 31 -8.44 16.98 0.08
N ALA A 32 -9.32 17.08 -0.90
CA ALA A 32 -10.12 18.28 -1.13
C ALA A 32 -11.42 18.18 -0.31
N ASP A 33 -11.40 18.60 0.95
CA ASP A 33 -12.61 18.61 1.79
C ASP A 33 -13.28 19.98 1.87
N GLY A 34 -12.67 21.03 1.29
CA GLY A 34 -13.18 22.40 1.32
C GLY A 34 -13.34 22.97 2.74
N GLY A 35 -12.67 22.40 3.75
CA GLY A 35 -12.81 22.77 5.16
C GLY A 35 -14.07 22.24 5.84
N VAL A 36 -14.77 21.26 5.23
CA VAL A 36 -15.99 20.67 5.81
C VAL A 36 -15.66 19.77 7.01
N ILE A 37 -14.46 19.20 7.07
CA ILE A 37 -14.04 18.27 8.12
C ILE A 37 -12.76 18.77 8.78
N ASP A 38 -12.63 18.58 10.09
CA ASP A 38 -11.33 18.68 10.75
C ASP A 38 -10.52 17.42 10.44
N ILE A 39 -9.68 17.49 9.41
CA ILE A 39 -8.81 16.39 8.98
C ILE A 39 -7.88 15.95 10.12
N GLY A 40 -7.39 16.89 10.93
CA GLY A 40 -6.51 16.58 12.06
C GLY A 40 -7.22 15.70 13.09
N ALA A 41 -8.41 16.12 13.52
CA ALA A 41 -9.24 15.34 14.44
C ALA A 41 -9.66 13.98 13.84
N TYR A 42 -9.96 13.94 12.54
CA TYR A 42 -10.29 12.69 11.86
C TYR A 42 -9.10 11.71 11.81
N ILE A 43 -7.88 12.20 11.58
CA ILE A 43 -6.66 11.40 11.64
C ILE A 43 -6.45 10.86 13.07
N GLU A 44 -6.57 11.70 14.10
CA GLU A 44 -6.45 11.24 15.50
C GLU A 44 -7.45 10.13 15.82
N ALA A 45 -8.73 10.34 15.48
CA ALA A 45 -9.78 9.35 15.72
C ALA A 45 -9.50 8.03 14.98
N THR A 46 -8.95 8.10 13.77
CA THR A 46 -8.57 6.92 12.98
C THR A 46 -7.39 6.18 13.59
N LEU A 47 -6.33 6.88 13.99
CA LEU A 47 -5.17 6.28 14.66
C LEU A 47 -5.59 5.67 16.01
N GLY A 48 -6.48 6.33 16.75
CA GLY A 48 -7.07 5.79 17.98
C GLY A 48 -7.80 4.47 17.75
N ARG A 49 -8.61 4.37 16.69
CA ARG A 49 -9.28 3.11 16.31
C ARG A 49 -8.30 2.01 15.93
N PHE A 50 -7.24 2.33 15.18
CA PHE A 50 -6.23 1.33 14.81
C PHE A 50 -5.43 0.81 16.01
N ARG A 51 -5.22 1.64 17.03
CA ARG A 51 -4.53 1.26 18.28
C ARG A 51 -5.41 0.49 19.26
N ASN A 52 -6.72 0.42 19.03
CA ASN A 52 -7.65 -0.22 19.96
C ASN A 52 -7.47 -1.77 19.94
N PRO A 53 -6.95 -2.38 21.02
CA PRO A 53 -6.68 -3.81 21.06
C PRO A 53 -7.95 -4.67 21.14
N SER A 54 -9.09 -4.07 21.55
CA SER A 54 -10.38 -4.77 21.62
C SER A 54 -11.01 -5.01 20.24
N VAL A 55 -10.45 -4.44 19.17
CA VAL A 55 -10.93 -4.62 17.81
C VAL A 55 -9.93 -5.47 17.02
N HIS A 56 -10.28 -6.74 16.80
CA HIS A 56 -9.40 -7.71 16.15
C HIS A 56 -9.47 -7.66 14.62
N HIS A 57 -9.06 -6.54 14.03
CA HIS A 57 -8.91 -6.44 12.57
C HIS A 57 -7.73 -7.28 12.08
N GLN A 58 -8.02 -8.36 11.35
CA GLN A 58 -7.02 -9.27 10.78
C GLN A 58 -6.33 -8.63 9.58
N LEU A 59 -4.99 -8.57 9.60
CA LEU A 59 -4.20 -8.01 8.51
C LEU A 59 -4.35 -8.83 7.22
N GLU A 60 -4.48 -10.16 7.33
CA GLU A 60 -4.71 -11.03 6.16
C GLU A 60 -6.02 -10.66 5.45
N GLN A 61 -7.11 -10.45 6.19
CA GLN A 61 -8.40 -10.04 5.61
C GLN A 61 -8.34 -8.63 4.99
N ILE A 62 -7.58 -7.72 5.61
CA ILE A 62 -7.36 -6.38 5.05
C ILE A 62 -6.56 -6.48 3.73
N ALA A 63 -5.62 -7.41 3.63
CA ALA A 63 -4.78 -7.62 2.46
C ALA A 63 -5.51 -8.31 1.29
N TRP A 64 -6.67 -8.94 1.52
CA TRP A 64 -7.48 -9.52 0.45
C TRP A 64 -7.84 -8.49 -0.62
N ASP A 65 -7.94 -8.92 -1.88
CA ASP A 65 -8.29 -8.08 -3.02
C ASP A 65 -7.39 -6.82 -3.15
N GLY A 66 -6.10 -6.98 -2.84
CA GLY A 66 -5.11 -5.91 -2.92
C GLY A 66 -5.02 -5.29 -4.31
N SER A 67 -5.18 -6.11 -5.37
CA SER A 67 -5.23 -5.63 -6.76
C SER A 67 -6.39 -4.67 -7.04
N GLN A 68 -7.50 -4.79 -6.30
CA GLN A 68 -8.66 -3.90 -6.42
C GLN A 68 -8.56 -2.69 -5.51
N LYS A 69 -7.88 -2.84 -4.37
CA LYS A 69 -7.75 -1.77 -3.36
C LYS A 69 -6.69 -0.74 -3.73
N LEU A 70 -5.52 -1.14 -4.23
CA LEU A 70 -4.45 -0.19 -4.56
C LEU A 70 -4.87 0.88 -5.59
N PRO A 71 -5.50 0.52 -6.73
CA PRO A 71 -5.84 1.48 -7.78
C PRO A 71 -6.81 2.57 -7.32
N VAL A 72 -7.64 2.27 -6.32
CA VAL A 72 -8.67 3.20 -5.83
C VAL A 72 -8.29 3.89 -4.52
N ARG A 73 -7.47 3.27 -3.67
CA ARG A 73 -7.15 3.79 -2.32
C ARG A 73 -5.82 4.51 -2.20
N LEU A 74 -4.86 4.25 -3.11
CA LEU A 74 -3.49 4.76 -2.96
C LEU A 74 -2.93 5.37 -4.24
N LEU A 75 -3.09 4.70 -5.39
CA LEU A 75 -2.52 5.17 -6.65
C LEU A 75 -3.04 6.56 -7.09
N PRO A 76 -4.29 6.99 -6.78
CA PRO A 76 -4.73 8.34 -7.09
C PRO A 76 -3.95 9.41 -6.31
N THR A 77 -3.77 9.22 -4.99
CA THR A 77 -2.96 10.09 -4.13
C THR A 77 -1.52 10.17 -4.63
N LEU A 78 -0.94 9.02 -5.00
CA LEU A 78 0.42 8.96 -5.52
C LEU A 78 0.55 9.68 -6.87
N THR A 79 -0.43 9.50 -7.76
CA THR A 79 -0.47 10.16 -9.07
C THR A 79 -0.58 11.69 -8.93
N GLU A 80 -1.42 12.16 -8.01
CA GLU A 80 -1.55 13.60 -7.76
C GLU A 80 -0.29 14.17 -7.10
N ALA A 81 0.30 13.48 -6.13
CA ALA A 81 1.57 13.88 -5.52
C ALA A 81 2.68 14.03 -6.58
N LEU A 82 2.81 13.09 -7.51
CA LEU A 82 3.73 13.20 -8.64
C LEU A 82 3.43 14.42 -9.52
N ALA A 83 2.16 14.65 -9.85
CA ALA A 83 1.76 15.80 -10.67
C ALA A 83 2.05 17.14 -9.98
N ALA A 84 1.96 17.19 -8.65
CA ALA A 84 2.26 18.34 -7.81
C ALA A 84 3.76 18.48 -7.46
N GLY A 85 4.63 17.58 -7.94
CA GLY A 85 6.07 17.59 -7.62
C GLY A 85 6.37 17.29 -6.15
N ARG A 86 5.45 16.62 -5.44
CA ARG A 86 5.61 16.23 -4.04
C ARG A 86 6.37 14.90 -3.92
N PRO A 87 7.11 14.67 -2.82
CA PRO A 87 7.78 13.40 -2.56
C PRO A 87 6.79 12.23 -2.52
N VAL A 88 7.17 11.07 -3.06
CA VAL A 88 6.30 9.88 -3.14
C VAL A 88 6.92 8.62 -2.53
N GLU A 89 8.10 8.73 -1.94
CA GLU A 89 8.87 7.60 -1.41
C GLU A 89 8.07 6.87 -0.33
N ARG A 90 7.38 7.60 0.56
CA ARG A 90 6.49 6.99 1.56
C ARG A 90 5.25 6.37 0.94
N LEU A 91 4.64 7.01 -0.06
CA LEU A 91 3.49 6.47 -0.79
C LEU A 91 3.83 5.21 -1.59
N ALA A 92 5.08 5.03 -1.97
CA ALA A 92 5.56 3.82 -2.64
C ALA A 92 5.73 2.63 -1.67
N VAL A 93 5.94 2.87 -0.36
CA VAL A 93 6.19 1.79 0.62
C VAL A 93 5.04 0.78 0.68
N PRO A 94 3.74 1.15 0.74
CA PRO A 94 2.65 0.17 0.72
C PRO A 94 2.59 -0.64 -0.59
N VAL A 95 2.95 -0.04 -1.74
CA VAL A 95 3.04 -0.76 -3.02
C VAL A 95 4.16 -1.79 -2.97
N ALA A 96 5.35 -1.40 -2.54
CA ALA A 96 6.49 -2.30 -2.39
C ALA A 96 6.21 -3.42 -1.37
N ALA A 97 5.51 -3.10 -0.27
CA ALA A 97 5.08 -4.08 0.73
C ALA A 97 4.09 -5.10 0.15
N TRP A 98 3.14 -4.66 -0.70
CA TRP A 98 2.20 -5.55 -1.38
C TRP A 98 2.91 -6.48 -2.38
N ILE A 99 3.83 -5.94 -3.20
CA ILE A 99 4.66 -6.75 -4.11
C ILE A 99 5.43 -7.80 -3.30
N ARG A 100 6.13 -7.38 -2.24
CA ARG A 100 6.90 -8.28 -1.38
C ARG A 100 6.02 -9.37 -0.76
N PHE A 101 4.84 -9.02 -0.27
CA PHE A 101 3.88 -9.98 0.29
C PHE A 101 3.48 -11.05 -0.73
N ILE A 102 3.21 -10.66 -1.98
CA ILE A 102 2.88 -11.60 -3.05
C ILE A 102 4.05 -12.53 -3.34
N VAL A 103 5.26 -12.00 -3.47
CA VAL A 103 6.47 -12.80 -3.72
C VAL A 103 6.70 -13.82 -2.60
N GLU A 104 6.60 -13.39 -1.35
CA GLU A 104 6.75 -14.27 -0.18
C GLU A 104 5.66 -15.36 -0.17
N ARG A 105 4.41 -15.00 -0.47
CA ARG A 105 3.29 -15.97 -0.53
C ARG A 105 3.45 -16.97 -1.68
N ALA A 106 3.88 -16.50 -2.84
CA ALA A 106 4.10 -17.32 -4.03
C ALA A 106 5.22 -18.34 -3.82
N ARG A 107 6.33 -17.93 -3.19
CA ARG A 107 7.46 -18.81 -2.83
C ARG A 107 7.09 -19.84 -1.77
N ALA A 108 6.22 -19.48 -0.82
CA ALA A 108 5.71 -20.40 0.19
C ALA A 108 4.66 -21.39 -0.36
N GLY A 109 4.28 -21.31 -1.64
CA GLY A 109 3.20 -22.12 -2.21
C GLY A 109 1.82 -21.79 -1.63
N GLY A 110 1.66 -20.61 -1.03
CA GLY A 110 0.43 -20.19 -0.37
C GLY A 110 -0.66 -19.74 -1.34
N ARG A 111 -1.90 -19.66 -0.82
CA ARG A 111 -3.05 -19.10 -1.55
C ARG A 111 -3.14 -17.60 -1.35
N LEU A 112 -3.57 -16.90 -2.39
CA LEU A 112 -3.89 -15.47 -2.34
C LEU A 112 -5.41 -15.31 -2.55
N THR A 113 -6.06 -14.53 -1.70
CA THR A 113 -7.46 -14.11 -1.91
C THR A 113 -7.43 -12.78 -2.66
N ASP A 114 -7.52 -12.86 -3.98
CA ASP A 114 -7.48 -11.71 -4.88
C ASP A 114 -8.07 -12.11 -6.24
N PRO A 115 -8.81 -11.25 -6.95
CA PRO A 115 -9.32 -11.57 -8.29
C PRO A 115 -8.23 -11.88 -9.31
N LEU A 116 -7.01 -11.35 -9.12
CA LEU A 116 -5.84 -11.60 -9.96
C LEU A 116 -4.89 -12.64 -9.36
N ALA A 117 -5.36 -13.47 -8.41
CA ALA A 117 -4.48 -14.35 -7.62
C ALA A 117 -3.55 -15.22 -8.46
N GLU A 118 -4.05 -15.87 -9.51
CA GLU A 118 -3.23 -16.72 -10.39
C GLU A 118 -2.08 -15.92 -11.03
N GLN A 119 -2.41 -14.79 -11.66
CA GLN A 119 -1.44 -13.93 -12.32
C GLN A 119 -0.40 -13.36 -11.34
N LEU A 120 -0.84 -12.92 -10.16
CA LEU A 120 0.03 -12.39 -9.12
C LEU A 120 0.99 -13.46 -8.58
N LEU A 121 0.50 -14.69 -8.37
CA LEU A 121 1.32 -15.80 -7.91
C LEU A 121 2.34 -16.24 -8.97
N VAL A 122 1.99 -16.23 -10.26
CA VAL A 122 2.94 -16.47 -11.35
C VAL A 122 4.05 -15.42 -11.33
N LEU A 123 3.71 -14.13 -11.27
CA LEU A 123 4.69 -13.05 -11.18
C LEU A 123 5.58 -13.18 -9.95
N GLY A 124 5.01 -13.54 -8.80
CA GLY A 124 5.76 -13.75 -7.57
C GLY A 124 6.78 -14.90 -7.67
N ARG A 125 6.44 -15.99 -8.37
CA ARG A 125 7.36 -17.12 -8.63
C ARG A 125 8.48 -16.75 -9.60
N ASP A 126 8.18 -15.92 -10.59
CA ASP A 126 9.14 -15.45 -11.60
C ASP A 126 10.16 -14.43 -11.07
N CYS A 127 10.00 -13.97 -9.82
CA CYS A 127 10.88 -12.98 -9.20
C CYS A 127 12.27 -13.54 -8.92
N THR A 128 13.28 -12.90 -9.49
CA THR A 128 14.69 -13.35 -9.42
C THR A 128 15.43 -12.76 -8.22
N GLY A 129 14.83 -11.81 -7.51
CA GLY A 129 15.50 -11.02 -6.48
C GLY A 129 16.22 -9.80 -7.02
N ASP A 130 16.08 -9.49 -8.32
CA ASP A 130 16.51 -8.22 -8.90
C ASP A 130 15.36 -7.20 -8.73
N PRO A 131 15.49 -6.19 -7.86
CA PRO A 131 14.40 -5.28 -7.58
C PRO A 131 13.91 -4.52 -8.82
N ARG A 132 14.82 -4.12 -9.72
CA ARG A 132 14.44 -3.33 -10.90
C ARG A 132 13.60 -4.16 -11.85
N ARG A 133 14.08 -5.37 -12.15
CA ARG A 133 13.34 -6.32 -12.99
C ARG A 133 12.01 -6.70 -12.34
N ASP A 134 12.04 -7.14 -11.09
CA ASP A 134 10.88 -7.72 -10.43
C ASP A 134 9.77 -6.67 -10.24
N VAL A 135 10.11 -5.46 -9.77
CA VAL A 135 9.15 -4.35 -9.67
C VAL A 135 8.58 -3.99 -11.03
N SER A 136 9.42 -3.89 -12.07
CA SER A 136 8.93 -3.54 -13.42
C SER A 136 7.87 -4.51 -13.96
N ARG A 137 7.99 -5.81 -13.63
CA ARG A 137 6.99 -6.83 -14.03
C ARG A 137 5.67 -6.63 -13.30
N PHE A 138 5.69 -6.29 -12.02
CA PHE A 138 4.47 -5.96 -11.28
C PHE A 138 3.82 -4.68 -11.80
N LEU A 139 4.61 -3.63 -12.04
CA LEU A 139 4.12 -2.36 -12.56
C LEU A 139 3.54 -2.48 -13.98
N ALA A 140 3.90 -3.52 -14.74
CA ALA A 140 3.31 -3.81 -16.04
C ALA A 140 1.87 -4.37 -15.97
N LEU A 141 1.36 -4.71 -14.78
CA LEU A 141 -0.04 -5.14 -14.60
C LEU A 141 -1.01 -3.97 -14.78
N GLN A 142 -1.49 -3.76 -15.99
CA GLN A 142 -2.41 -2.65 -16.31
C GLN A 142 -3.73 -2.68 -15.56
N ALA A 143 -4.17 -3.86 -15.11
CA ALA A 143 -5.34 -4.00 -14.25
C ALA A 143 -5.15 -3.34 -12.87
N VAL A 144 -3.91 -3.11 -12.45
CA VAL A 144 -3.56 -2.48 -11.16
C VAL A 144 -2.91 -1.11 -11.37
N PHE A 145 -1.92 -1.02 -12.26
CA PHE A 145 -1.11 0.18 -12.45
C PHE A 145 -1.42 0.87 -13.79
N PRO A 146 -1.90 2.12 -13.77
CA PRO A 146 -2.03 2.91 -14.99
C PRO A 146 -0.66 3.07 -15.67
N ALA A 147 -0.61 2.94 -17.01
CA ALA A 147 0.63 2.97 -17.77
C ALA A 147 1.48 4.24 -17.52
N ARG A 148 0.83 5.39 -17.37
CA ARG A 148 1.51 6.66 -17.04
C ARG A 148 2.22 6.60 -15.70
N LEU A 149 1.60 5.97 -14.71
CA LEU A 149 2.19 5.85 -13.38
C LEU A 149 3.34 4.86 -13.37
N ALA A 150 3.17 3.70 -14.02
CA ALA A 150 4.22 2.69 -14.16
C ALA A 150 5.49 3.21 -14.86
N ALA A 151 5.36 4.23 -15.71
CA ALA A 151 6.48 4.85 -16.42
C ALA A 151 7.15 6.02 -15.67
N ALA A 152 6.62 6.46 -14.52
CA ALA A 152 7.14 7.62 -13.79
C ALA A 152 8.45 7.28 -13.05
N PRO A 153 9.61 7.90 -13.40
CA PRO A 153 10.90 7.52 -12.79
C PRO A 153 10.97 7.74 -11.28
N ALA A 154 10.29 8.77 -10.77
CA ALA A 154 10.22 9.06 -9.33
C ALA A 154 9.43 7.99 -8.53
N PHE A 155 8.71 7.10 -9.20
CA PHE A 155 7.95 6.01 -8.58
C PHE A 155 8.49 4.61 -8.95
N ALA A 156 8.88 4.41 -10.20
CA ALA A 156 9.33 3.12 -10.73
C ALA A 156 10.85 2.87 -10.58
N GLY A 157 11.61 3.87 -10.14
CA GLY A 157 13.08 3.87 -10.06
C GLY A 157 13.67 3.12 -8.87
#